data_AF-A0A923V141-F1
#
_entry.id   AF-A0A923V141-F1
#
_cell.length_a   1.000
_cell.length_b   1.000
_cell.length_c   1.000
_cell.angle_alpha   90.00
_cell.angle_beta   90.00
_cell.angle_gamma   90.00
#
_symmetry.space_group_name_H-M   'P 1'
#
loop_
_entity.id
_entity.type
_entity.pdbx_description
1 polymer ?
#
loop_
_entity_poly.entity_id
_entity_poly.type
_entity_poly.pdbx_seq_one_letter_code
_entity_poly.pdbx_strand_id
1 'polypeptide(L)'
;MLPGKIHFSWSEKEEADLQIIEKEIIENYCILKAIYKGEEAICKFPFIDTAHIENAITCWATLLSLGYKQQDIVSKLTFLSPISMRLALKDGINNCTIIDDSYSADISSLTIALDFLNQQNQHIQKTAILSDFAETGHNDKQLYSVISNLLQKRNVQRLIGIGPNISRYGSLFAEDSIFFQNTASFLAQFRTLSFNKETILVKGARKFEFEKISKVLTKKVHDTVLEINLNALLGNLQQYRAMLKPGVKIMAVVKAFSYGSGSFEIANLLQFHGVDYLAVAYADEGVALRDAGISLPIMVMSPEEYALEAMIERNLEPEIFSFEILKSFMDLLQDEEAQFPIHIKLDTGMHRLGFNEDEIEELGKILKTSKKVRVKSILSHFVASDAEVFDDFSRQQFQQFTRESQFLTTQLGYKPILHLANTSGISRFPEAQLDMVRLGIGLYGFDGACNEAFQMVITLKTTVTQVKELLPGETVGYHRIGKMPNGGKVATVKIGFADGYNRGLGNGVGHMMIANQLVPTLGSICMDMTILDVTGLDVKPGDEVVVFGENPKIADLAAQLNTITYEILTNVSQRVKRVYFYE
;
A
#
# COMPACT_ATOMS: atom_id res chain seq x y z
N MET A 1 18.30 -20.79 31.12
CA MET A 1 17.82 -20.57 32.51
C MET A 1 16.29 -20.58 32.46
N LEU A 2 15.64 -21.44 33.24
CA LEU A 2 14.19 -21.40 33.48
C LEU A 2 13.88 -20.41 34.62
N PRO A 3 12.67 -19.80 34.66
CA PRO A 3 12.33 -18.68 35.52
C PRO A 3 12.17 -19.08 37.00
N GLY A 4 12.54 -18.18 37.93
CA GLY A 4 12.12 -18.30 39.33
C GLY A 4 13.16 -18.13 40.45
N LYS A 5 14.37 -17.58 40.20
CA LYS A 5 15.28 -17.18 41.31
C LYS A 5 15.67 -15.71 41.32
N ILE A 6 15.55 -15.02 40.20
CA ILE A 6 15.79 -13.59 40.07
C ILE A 6 14.57 -13.03 39.37
N HIS A 7 13.80 -12.21 40.08
CA HIS A 7 12.74 -11.43 39.48
C HIS A 7 13.40 -10.26 38.76
N PHE A 8 13.03 -10.05 37.49
CA PHE A 8 13.43 -8.88 36.73
C PHE A 8 12.16 -8.08 36.46
N SER A 9 12.19 -6.80 36.83
CA SER A 9 11.06 -5.89 36.80
C SER A 9 11.37 -4.68 35.92
N TRP A 10 10.33 -4.09 35.35
CA TRP A 10 10.43 -2.77 34.74
C TRP A 10 9.26 -1.89 35.20
N SER A 11 9.48 -0.59 35.30
CA SER A 11 8.45 0.37 35.73
C SER A 11 8.70 1.77 35.17
N GLU A 12 7.62 2.51 34.91
CA GLU A 12 7.64 3.95 34.62
C GLU A 12 7.46 4.81 35.90
N LYS A 13 7.07 4.19 37.03
CA LYS A 13 6.63 4.93 38.24
C LYS A 13 7.39 4.56 39.51
N GLU A 14 7.74 3.29 39.64
CA GLU A 14 8.37 2.72 40.83
C GLU A 14 9.82 2.36 40.53
N GLU A 15 10.61 2.10 41.57
CA GLU A 15 11.95 1.56 41.42
C GLU A 15 11.87 0.13 40.87
N ALA A 16 12.61 -0.14 39.79
CA ALA A 16 12.62 -1.42 39.09
C ALA A 16 14.00 -1.68 38.51
N ASP A 17 14.27 -2.93 38.11
CA ASP A 17 15.57 -3.28 37.51
C ASP A 17 15.85 -2.45 36.26
N LEU A 18 14.87 -2.36 35.35
CA LEU A 18 14.84 -1.41 34.24
C LEU A 18 13.86 -0.28 34.56
N GLN A 19 14.36 0.90 34.85
CA GLN A 19 13.53 2.06 35.18
C GLN A 19 13.41 3.01 33.99
N ILE A 20 12.18 3.26 33.52
CA ILE A 20 11.91 4.24 32.46
C ILE A 20 11.75 5.60 33.13
N ILE A 21 12.66 6.54 32.82
CA ILE A 21 12.71 7.85 33.46
C ILE A 21 12.11 8.96 32.59
N GLU A 22 12.10 8.78 31.27
CA GLU A 22 11.55 9.74 30.34
C GLU A 22 10.93 9.03 29.15
N LYS A 23 9.80 9.57 28.69
CA LYS A 23 9.05 9.09 27.54
C LYS A 23 8.57 10.28 26.74
N GLU A 24 9.09 10.41 25.54
CA GLU A 24 8.74 11.48 24.61
C GLU A 24 8.22 10.88 23.31
N ILE A 25 7.03 11.31 22.87
CA ILE A 25 6.45 10.91 21.59
C ILE A 25 6.69 12.05 20.61
N ILE A 26 7.40 11.76 19.52
CA ILE A 26 7.74 12.73 18.48
C ILE A 26 7.27 12.16 17.14
N GLU A 27 6.23 12.79 16.57
CA GLU A 27 5.61 12.42 15.29
C GLU A 27 5.26 10.92 15.20
N ASN A 28 6.15 10.11 14.60
CA ASN A 28 5.97 8.69 14.27
C ASN A 28 6.88 7.77 15.10
N TYR A 29 7.57 8.27 16.12
CA TYR A 29 8.43 7.45 16.98
C TYR A 29 8.38 7.89 18.45
N CYS A 30 8.69 6.97 19.34
CA CYS A 30 8.80 7.21 20.77
C CYS A 30 10.27 7.15 21.19
N ILE A 31 10.77 8.17 21.89
CA ILE A 31 12.06 8.13 22.56
C ILE A 31 11.82 7.76 24.02
N LEU A 32 12.45 6.69 24.49
CA LEU A 32 12.50 6.36 25.90
C LEU A 32 13.91 6.53 26.44
N LYS A 33 14.01 7.15 27.62
CA LYS A 33 15.22 7.15 28.43
C LYS A 33 15.02 6.19 29.59
N ALA A 34 15.96 5.27 29.78
CA ALA A 34 15.90 4.24 30.81
C ALA A 34 17.21 4.11 31.57
N ILE A 35 17.13 3.67 32.83
CA ILE A 35 18.27 3.34 33.69
C ILE A 35 18.25 1.83 33.97
N TYR A 36 19.39 1.18 33.81
CA TYR A 36 19.62 -0.21 34.24
C TYR A 36 21.01 -0.32 34.86
N LYS A 37 21.10 -0.84 36.09
CA LYS A 37 22.36 -0.95 36.85
C LYS A 37 23.17 0.36 36.96
N GLY A 38 22.47 1.50 37.00
CA GLY A 38 23.08 2.83 37.07
C GLY A 38 23.58 3.36 35.72
N GLU A 39 23.42 2.63 34.62
CA GLU A 39 23.72 3.10 33.27
C GLU A 39 22.45 3.64 32.59
N GLU A 40 22.54 4.88 32.10
CA GLU A 40 21.49 5.48 31.28
C GLU A 40 21.59 4.99 29.83
N ALA A 41 20.44 4.73 29.21
CA ALA A 41 20.33 4.54 27.77
C ALA A 41 19.11 5.24 27.20
N ILE A 42 19.26 5.70 25.96
CA ILE A 42 18.19 6.31 25.17
C ILE A 42 17.90 5.37 24.01
N CYS A 43 16.65 4.96 23.87
CA CYS A 43 16.20 4.10 22.78
C CYS A 43 15.06 4.76 22.03
N LYS A 44 15.15 4.71 20.69
CA LYS A 44 14.10 5.18 19.79
C LYS A 44 13.30 3.97 19.32
N PHE A 45 11.99 3.99 19.53
CA PHE A 45 11.05 2.99 19.04
C PHE A 45 10.25 3.56 17.88
N PRO A 46 10.03 2.78 16.79
CA PRO A 46 9.21 3.21 15.66
C PRO A 46 7.70 3.04 15.92
N PHE A 47 7.28 3.16 17.19
CA PHE A 47 5.90 2.99 17.63
C PHE A 47 5.48 4.19 18.50
N ILE A 48 4.22 4.59 18.39
CA ILE A 48 3.65 5.69 19.19
C ILE A 48 2.50 5.23 20.09
N ASP A 49 1.90 4.08 19.80
CA ASP A 49 0.80 3.57 20.61
C ASP A 49 1.32 2.88 21.87
N THR A 50 0.50 2.97 22.92
CA THR A 50 0.86 2.51 24.26
C THR A 50 1.18 1.02 24.30
N ALA A 51 0.46 0.19 23.55
CA ALA A 51 0.61 -1.27 23.59
C ALA A 51 1.94 -1.72 22.96
N HIS A 52 2.31 -1.16 21.81
CA HIS A 52 3.60 -1.50 21.19
C HIS A 52 4.78 -0.96 22.01
N ILE A 53 4.65 0.22 22.63
CA ILE A 53 5.68 0.75 23.53
C ILE A 53 5.86 -0.17 24.74
N GLU A 54 4.78 -0.61 25.38
CA GLU A 54 4.82 -1.53 26.52
C GLU A 54 5.45 -2.89 26.15
N ASN A 55 5.09 -3.43 25.00
CA ASN A 55 5.70 -4.66 24.46
C ASN A 55 7.20 -4.47 24.19
N ALA A 56 7.59 -3.32 23.66
CA ALA A 56 8.99 -3.01 23.37
C ALA A 56 9.81 -2.85 24.66
N ILE A 57 9.27 -2.22 25.70
CA ILE A 57 9.90 -2.14 27.03
C ILE A 57 10.02 -3.55 27.63
N THR A 58 8.98 -4.37 27.52
CA THR A 58 9.00 -5.75 28.01
C THR A 58 10.05 -6.59 27.27
N CYS A 59 10.20 -6.40 25.96
CA CYS A 59 11.27 -7.02 25.17
C CYS A 59 12.65 -6.57 25.65
N TRP A 60 12.84 -5.25 25.88
CA TRP A 60 14.08 -4.69 26.41
C TRP A 60 14.43 -5.31 27.77
N ALA A 61 13.48 -5.31 28.71
CA ALA A 61 13.64 -5.91 30.04
C ALA A 61 14.03 -7.40 29.95
N THR A 62 13.37 -8.15 29.06
CA THR A 62 13.66 -9.58 28.84
C THR A 62 15.08 -9.79 28.31
N LEU A 63 15.53 -8.98 27.34
CA LEU A 63 16.88 -9.08 26.80
C LEU A 63 17.95 -8.75 27.86
N LEU A 64 17.71 -7.73 28.69
CA LEU A 64 18.60 -7.43 29.82
C LEU A 64 18.63 -8.56 30.84
N SER A 65 17.47 -9.17 31.15
CA SER A 65 17.40 -10.32 32.08
C SER A 65 18.11 -11.56 31.53
N LEU A 66 18.16 -11.71 30.20
CA LEU A 66 18.90 -12.78 29.52
C LEU A 66 20.41 -12.49 29.41
N GLY A 67 20.88 -11.32 29.83
CA GLY A 67 22.29 -10.95 29.90
C GLY A 67 22.86 -10.31 28.64
N TYR A 68 22.01 -9.84 27.71
CA TYR A 68 22.46 -9.06 26.55
C TYR A 68 22.95 -7.66 26.99
N LYS A 69 23.92 -7.11 26.26
CA LYS A 69 24.48 -5.78 26.55
C LYS A 69 23.49 -4.69 26.14
N GLN A 70 23.36 -3.65 26.96
CA GLN A 70 22.47 -2.50 26.74
C GLN A 70 22.64 -1.88 25.34
N GLN A 71 23.87 -1.66 24.89
CA GLN A 71 24.18 -1.06 23.58
C GLN A 71 23.71 -1.92 22.39
N ASP A 72 23.86 -3.24 22.48
CA ASP A 72 23.41 -4.17 21.45
C ASP A 72 21.88 -4.26 21.38
N ILE A 73 21.21 -4.09 22.53
CA ILE A 73 19.75 -4.08 22.62
C ILE A 73 19.20 -2.79 21.99
N VAL A 74 19.70 -1.63 22.41
CA VAL A 74 19.24 -0.31 21.93
C VAL A 74 19.40 -0.17 20.42
N SER A 75 20.55 -0.61 19.88
CA SER A 75 20.80 -0.59 18.43
C SER A 75 19.80 -1.46 17.65
N LYS A 76 19.34 -2.58 18.22
CA LYS A 76 18.37 -3.47 17.56
C LYS A 76 16.91 -3.08 17.74
N LEU A 77 16.54 -2.58 18.92
CA LEU A 77 15.16 -2.17 19.21
C LEU A 77 14.69 -1.02 18.32
N THR A 78 15.63 -0.22 17.81
CA THR A 78 15.37 0.85 16.83
C THR A 78 14.81 0.33 15.50
N PHE A 79 15.06 -0.94 15.17
CA PHE A 79 14.63 -1.58 13.92
C PHE A 79 13.42 -2.51 14.07
N LEU A 80 12.70 -2.46 15.20
CA LEU A 80 11.50 -3.27 15.36
C LEU A 80 10.42 -2.86 14.35
N SER A 81 9.80 -3.84 13.69
CA SER A 81 8.67 -3.59 12.78
C SER A 81 7.34 -3.90 13.46
N PRO A 82 6.26 -3.18 13.14
CA PRO A 82 4.91 -3.57 13.55
C PRO A 82 4.58 -4.96 13.00
N ILE A 83 3.89 -5.80 13.79
CA ILE A 83 3.45 -7.12 13.32
C ILE A 83 2.12 -6.94 12.56
N SER A 84 2.14 -7.21 11.25
CA SER A 84 1.08 -6.99 10.24
C SER A 84 -0.17 -7.89 10.35
N MET A 85 -0.40 -8.56 11.48
CA MET A 85 -1.35 -9.68 11.60
C MET A 85 -2.58 -9.40 12.48
N ARG A 86 -2.81 -8.15 12.89
CA ARG A 86 -3.99 -7.76 13.66
C ARG A 86 -4.98 -6.98 12.80
N LEU A 87 -6.25 -7.40 12.82
CA LEU A 87 -7.38 -6.74 12.17
C LEU A 87 -7.23 -6.59 10.64
N ALA A 88 -6.66 -7.61 9.99
CA ALA A 88 -6.46 -7.59 8.54
C ALA A 88 -7.81 -7.72 7.82
N LEU A 89 -8.16 -6.72 7.01
CA LEU A 89 -9.33 -6.77 6.12
C LEU A 89 -9.03 -7.64 4.89
N LYS A 90 -9.90 -8.62 4.61
CA LYS A 90 -9.80 -9.54 3.46
C LYS A 90 -11.14 -9.66 2.75
N ASP A 91 -11.11 -9.86 1.43
CA ASP A 91 -12.31 -10.18 0.67
C ASP A 91 -12.79 -11.61 0.95
N GLY A 92 -14.04 -11.75 1.38
CA GLY A 92 -14.68 -13.03 1.63
C GLY A 92 -15.47 -13.59 0.46
N ILE A 93 -15.82 -14.86 0.54
CA ILE A 93 -16.79 -15.52 -0.35
C ILE A 93 -18.14 -14.79 -0.31
N ASN A 94 -18.94 -14.92 -1.37
CA ASN A 94 -20.32 -14.40 -1.44
C ASN A 94 -20.47 -12.91 -1.07
N ASN A 95 -19.49 -12.09 -1.48
CA ASN A 95 -19.47 -10.65 -1.23
C ASN A 95 -19.49 -10.30 0.27
N CYS A 96 -18.82 -11.11 1.08
CA CYS A 96 -18.54 -10.80 2.48
C CYS A 96 -17.20 -10.08 2.62
N THR A 97 -17.00 -9.42 3.75
CA THR A 97 -15.73 -8.81 4.15
C THR A 97 -15.26 -9.49 5.42
N ILE A 98 -13.98 -9.86 5.50
CA ILE A 98 -13.42 -10.59 6.64
C ILE A 98 -12.46 -9.68 7.37
N ILE A 99 -12.58 -9.62 8.70
CA ILE A 99 -11.62 -8.98 9.59
C ILE A 99 -10.91 -10.11 10.31
N ASP A 100 -9.64 -10.32 9.98
CA ASP A 100 -8.82 -11.41 10.52
C ASP A 100 -8.01 -10.94 11.73
N ASP A 101 -8.33 -11.47 12.90
CA ASP A 101 -7.63 -11.30 14.18
C ASP A 101 -7.46 -12.66 14.88
N SER A 102 -6.98 -13.66 14.12
CA SER A 102 -6.89 -15.07 14.53
C SER A 102 -5.79 -15.41 15.56
N TYR A 103 -5.14 -14.42 16.16
CA TYR A 103 -3.91 -14.61 16.95
C TYR A 103 -4.05 -14.36 18.45
N SER A 104 -5.05 -13.60 18.88
CA SER A 104 -5.26 -13.24 20.29
C SER A 104 -6.73 -13.35 20.69
N ALA A 105 -7.00 -13.80 21.93
CA ALA A 105 -8.34 -13.93 22.47
C ALA A 105 -8.37 -13.57 23.96
N ASP A 106 -8.47 -12.27 24.22
CA ASP A 106 -8.67 -11.64 25.53
C ASP A 106 -9.74 -10.52 25.41
N ILE A 107 -10.35 -10.09 26.53
CA ILE A 107 -11.43 -9.09 26.50
C ILE A 107 -11.00 -7.76 25.85
N SER A 108 -9.79 -7.29 26.14
CA SER A 108 -9.32 -5.98 25.65
C SER A 108 -9.15 -5.99 24.13
N SER A 109 -8.49 -7.02 23.59
CA SER A 109 -8.34 -7.20 22.14
C SER A 109 -9.67 -7.48 21.44
N LEU A 110 -10.63 -8.14 22.10
CA LEU A 110 -11.98 -8.33 21.55
C LEU A 110 -12.71 -7.01 21.42
N THR A 111 -12.57 -6.13 22.41
CA THR A 111 -13.20 -4.80 22.39
C THR A 111 -12.71 -4.00 21.18
N ILE A 112 -11.39 -3.97 20.96
CA ILE A 112 -10.79 -3.30 19.80
C ILE A 112 -11.30 -3.91 18.48
N ALA A 113 -11.33 -5.23 18.39
CA ALA A 113 -11.78 -5.92 17.18
C ALA A 113 -13.25 -5.66 16.85
N LEU A 114 -14.11 -5.57 17.87
CA LEU A 114 -15.52 -5.25 17.71
C LEU A 114 -15.76 -3.78 17.38
N ASP A 115 -14.95 -2.87 17.92
CA ASP A 115 -14.97 -1.45 17.54
C ASP A 115 -14.61 -1.30 16.06
N PHE A 116 -13.56 -1.99 15.61
CA PHE A 116 -13.15 -2.00 14.21
C PHE A 116 -14.20 -2.62 13.30
N LEU A 117 -14.82 -3.74 13.70
CA LEU A 117 -15.96 -4.34 13.01
C LEU A 117 -17.12 -3.35 12.85
N ASN A 118 -17.32 -2.48 13.83
CA ASN A 118 -18.39 -1.49 13.79
C ASN A 118 -18.11 -0.27 12.91
N GLN A 119 -16.84 0.06 12.68
CA GLN A 119 -16.45 1.08 11.73
C GLN A 119 -16.68 0.63 10.28
N GLN A 120 -16.74 -0.68 10.03
CA GLN A 120 -17.02 -1.22 8.70
C GLN A 120 -18.50 -1.09 8.35
N ASN A 121 -18.83 -0.17 7.44
CA ASN A 121 -20.20 0.11 7.00
C ASN A 121 -20.57 -0.56 5.66
N GLN A 122 -19.73 -1.47 5.16
CA GLN A 122 -19.94 -2.13 3.86
C GLN A 122 -21.17 -3.05 3.85
N HIS A 123 -21.50 -3.66 4.99
CA HIS A 123 -22.62 -4.58 5.15
C HIS A 123 -23.40 -4.30 6.44
N ILE A 124 -24.73 -4.44 6.38
CA ILE A 124 -25.61 -4.30 7.55
C ILE A 124 -25.43 -5.47 8.52
N GLN A 125 -25.24 -6.68 7.98
CA GLN A 125 -25.10 -7.90 8.76
C GLN A 125 -23.65 -8.10 9.22
N LYS A 126 -23.47 -8.26 10.54
CA LYS A 126 -22.19 -8.46 11.21
C LYS A 126 -22.19 -9.81 11.93
N THR A 127 -21.17 -10.61 11.62
CA THR A 127 -20.99 -11.94 12.17
C THR A 127 -19.65 -12.01 12.92
N ALA A 128 -19.64 -12.57 14.12
CA ALA A 128 -18.43 -12.85 14.88
C ALA A 128 -18.16 -14.35 14.95
N ILE A 129 -16.96 -14.77 14.59
CA ILE A 129 -16.46 -16.14 14.76
C ILE A 129 -15.42 -16.08 15.88
N LEU A 130 -15.76 -16.65 17.04
CA LEU A 130 -14.99 -16.52 18.27
C LEU A 130 -14.51 -17.88 18.78
N SER A 131 -13.25 -17.98 19.21
CA SER A 131 -12.77 -19.16 19.94
C SER A 131 -13.08 -19.09 21.44
N ASP A 132 -12.66 -20.10 22.21
CA ASP A 132 -12.56 -19.95 23.66
C ASP A 132 -11.57 -18.84 24.03
N PHE A 133 -11.91 -18.10 25.09
CA PHE A 133 -11.07 -17.08 25.72
C PHE A 133 -10.42 -17.65 26.99
N ALA A 134 -9.23 -17.16 27.32
CA ALA A 134 -8.54 -17.48 28.57
C ALA A 134 -8.11 -16.19 29.24
N GLU A 135 -8.73 -15.85 30.38
CA GLU A 135 -8.43 -14.62 31.11
C GLU A 135 -8.21 -14.91 32.60
N THR A 136 -7.04 -14.52 33.11
CA THR A 136 -6.66 -14.77 34.50
C THR A 136 -7.51 -13.90 35.45
N GLY A 137 -8.12 -14.51 36.46
CA GLY A 137 -8.88 -13.80 37.49
C GLY A 137 -10.40 -13.77 37.30
N HIS A 138 -10.93 -14.30 36.19
CA HIS A 138 -12.38 -14.42 35.96
C HIS A 138 -12.84 -15.88 36.03
N ASN A 139 -14.05 -16.11 36.57
CA ASN A 139 -14.76 -17.37 36.37
C ASN A 139 -15.37 -17.38 34.95
N ASP A 140 -15.26 -18.50 34.23
CA ASP A 140 -15.80 -18.67 32.87
C ASP A 140 -17.22 -18.11 32.68
N LYS A 141 -18.13 -18.31 33.65
CA LYS A 141 -19.50 -17.76 33.55
C LYS A 141 -19.51 -16.23 33.46
N GLN A 142 -18.67 -15.57 34.26
CA GLN A 142 -18.55 -14.10 34.24
C GLN A 142 -17.88 -13.64 32.94
N LEU A 143 -16.81 -14.32 32.52
CA LEU A 143 -16.10 -14.03 31.27
C LEU A 143 -17.04 -14.06 30.06
N TYR A 144 -17.79 -15.15 29.85
CA TYR A 144 -18.70 -15.25 28.71
C TYR A 144 -19.93 -14.34 28.83
N SER A 145 -20.34 -13.95 30.05
CA SER A 145 -21.35 -12.91 30.25
C SER A 145 -20.85 -11.53 29.77
N VAL A 146 -19.57 -11.21 30.01
CA VAL A 146 -18.94 -9.98 29.51
C VAL A 146 -18.84 -10.01 27.99
N ILE A 147 -18.38 -11.12 27.41
CA ILE A 147 -18.27 -11.28 25.95
C ILE A 147 -19.65 -11.12 25.28
N SER A 148 -20.70 -11.76 25.82
CA SER A 148 -22.07 -11.60 25.31
C SER A 148 -22.54 -10.15 25.33
N ASN A 149 -22.31 -9.43 26.44
CA ASN A 149 -22.64 -8.00 26.54
C ASN A 149 -21.87 -7.14 25.55
N LEU A 150 -20.60 -7.45 25.26
CA LEU A 150 -19.81 -6.73 24.26
C LEU A 150 -20.38 -6.90 22.85
N LEU A 151 -20.74 -8.12 22.47
CA LEU A 151 -21.36 -8.41 21.17
C LEU A 151 -22.69 -7.67 21.00
N GLN A 152 -23.54 -7.67 22.03
CA GLN A 152 -24.83 -6.96 22.01
C GLN A 152 -24.64 -5.45 21.91
N LYS A 153 -23.78 -4.85 22.73
CA LYS A 153 -23.48 -3.40 22.70
C LYS A 153 -22.90 -2.94 21.35
N ARG A 154 -22.39 -3.86 20.55
CA ARG A 154 -21.78 -3.60 19.25
C ARG A 154 -22.65 -4.06 18.10
N ASN A 155 -23.90 -4.42 18.33
CA ASN A 155 -24.85 -4.83 17.28
C ASN A 155 -24.29 -5.96 16.40
N VAL A 156 -23.63 -6.96 16.98
CA VAL A 156 -23.30 -8.20 16.26
C VAL A 156 -24.56 -9.04 16.17
N GLN A 157 -25.03 -9.33 14.96
CA GLN A 157 -26.28 -10.06 14.75
C GLN A 157 -26.08 -11.57 14.90
N ARG A 158 -24.92 -12.10 14.53
CA ARG A 158 -24.68 -13.55 14.52
C ARG A 158 -23.36 -13.92 15.17
N LEU A 159 -23.40 -14.93 16.03
CA LEU A 159 -22.21 -15.52 16.66
C LEU A 159 -22.00 -16.96 16.18
N ILE A 160 -20.75 -17.29 15.85
CA ILE A 160 -20.27 -18.66 15.69
C ILE A 160 -19.17 -18.91 16.72
N GLY A 161 -19.49 -19.65 17.79
CA GLY A 161 -18.54 -20.00 18.84
C GLY A 161 -17.82 -21.32 18.56
N ILE A 162 -16.50 -21.36 18.72
CA ILE A 162 -15.69 -22.56 18.47
C ILE A 162 -14.79 -22.86 19.67
N GLY A 163 -15.17 -23.87 20.44
CA GLY A 163 -14.43 -24.33 21.60
C GLY A 163 -15.33 -24.90 22.69
N PRO A 164 -14.80 -25.77 23.56
CA PRO A 164 -15.59 -26.42 24.61
C PRO A 164 -16.19 -25.42 25.62
N ASN A 165 -15.47 -24.36 25.97
CA ASN A 165 -15.94 -23.43 27.00
C ASN A 165 -17.03 -22.49 26.45
N ILE A 166 -16.81 -21.85 25.32
CA ILE A 166 -17.80 -20.97 24.69
C ILE A 166 -19.08 -21.74 24.33
N SER A 167 -18.94 -23.00 23.89
CA SER A 167 -20.08 -23.90 23.63
C SER A 167 -20.85 -24.23 24.91
N ARG A 168 -20.15 -24.48 26.03
CA ARG A 168 -20.79 -24.78 27.33
C ARG A 168 -21.63 -23.63 27.84
N TYR A 169 -21.21 -22.39 27.57
CA TYR A 169 -21.91 -21.17 27.97
C TYR A 169 -22.77 -20.58 26.83
N GLY A 170 -23.10 -21.38 25.81
CA GLY A 170 -23.87 -20.95 24.65
C GLY A 170 -25.22 -20.28 24.98
N SER A 171 -25.86 -20.67 26.09
CA SER A 171 -27.13 -20.09 26.56
C SER A 171 -27.05 -18.63 27.01
N LEU A 172 -25.84 -18.05 27.13
CA LEU A 172 -25.64 -16.63 27.43
C LEU A 172 -25.70 -15.75 26.18
N PHE A 173 -25.69 -16.34 24.98
CA PHE A 173 -25.69 -15.63 23.70
C PHE A 173 -27.07 -15.68 23.03
N ALA A 174 -27.24 -14.94 21.92
CA ALA A 174 -28.50 -14.88 21.18
C ALA A 174 -28.91 -16.26 20.63
N GLU A 175 -30.22 -16.50 20.48
CA GLU A 175 -30.78 -17.81 20.10
C GLU A 175 -30.31 -18.33 18.73
N ASP A 176 -29.87 -17.45 17.83
CA ASP A 176 -29.35 -17.77 16.50
C ASP A 176 -27.84 -18.06 16.47
N SER A 177 -27.19 -18.09 17.64
CA SER A 177 -25.77 -18.43 17.78
C SER A 177 -25.50 -19.92 17.50
N ILE A 178 -24.43 -20.21 16.76
CA ILE A 178 -24.04 -21.58 16.38
C ILE A 178 -22.74 -21.95 17.09
N PHE A 179 -22.64 -23.17 17.63
CA PHE A 179 -21.48 -23.61 18.41
C PHE A 179 -20.84 -24.89 17.87
N PHE A 180 -19.50 -24.93 17.89
CA PHE A 180 -18.68 -26.05 17.47
C PHE A 180 -17.66 -26.40 18.56
N GLN A 181 -17.36 -27.68 18.74
CA GLN A 181 -16.40 -28.10 19.78
C GLN A 181 -14.95 -27.75 19.41
N ASN A 182 -14.62 -27.69 18.12
CA ASN A 182 -13.29 -27.37 17.62
C ASN A 182 -13.34 -26.93 16.15
N THR A 183 -12.23 -26.38 15.66
CA THR A 183 -12.07 -25.88 14.29
C THR A 183 -12.32 -26.94 13.23
N ALA A 184 -11.94 -28.20 13.46
CA ALA A 184 -12.21 -29.29 12.52
C ALA A 184 -13.71 -29.56 12.34
N SER A 185 -14.48 -29.53 13.43
CA SER A 185 -15.94 -29.71 13.38
C SER A 185 -16.66 -28.56 12.67
N PHE A 186 -16.16 -27.32 12.82
CA PHE A 186 -16.63 -26.17 12.04
C PHE A 186 -16.33 -26.37 10.55
N LEU A 187 -15.08 -26.69 10.19
CA LEU A 187 -14.66 -26.84 8.79
C LEU A 187 -15.44 -27.96 8.06
N ALA A 188 -15.76 -29.05 8.76
CA ALA A 188 -16.57 -30.13 8.21
C ALA A 188 -18.00 -29.69 7.83
N GLN A 189 -18.56 -28.72 8.56
CA GLN A 189 -19.90 -28.18 8.34
C GLN A 189 -19.90 -26.81 7.65
N PHE A 190 -18.73 -26.28 7.28
CA PHE A 190 -18.60 -24.95 6.71
C PHE A 190 -19.55 -24.70 5.52
N ARG A 191 -19.73 -25.70 4.65
CA ARG A 191 -20.59 -25.61 3.46
C ARG A 191 -22.09 -25.51 3.77
N THR A 192 -22.52 -25.91 4.96
CA THR A 192 -23.93 -25.78 5.38
C THR A 192 -24.22 -24.42 6.00
N LEU A 193 -23.18 -23.68 6.38
CA LEU A 193 -23.30 -22.32 6.87
C LEU A 193 -23.47 -21.37 5.68
N SER A 194 -24.56 -20.61 5.66
CA SER A 194 -24.74 -19.52 4.69
C SER A 194 -23.96 -18.29 5.17
N PHE A 195 -23.10 -17.75 4.31
CA PHE A 195 -22.46 -16.44 4.47
C PHE A 195 -22.75 -15.64 3.20
N ASN A 196 -23.37 -14.47 3.30
CA ASN A 196 -23.74 -13.66 2.13
C ASN A 196 -23.89 -12.17 2.49
N LYS A 197 -23.07 -11.30 1.91
CA LYS A 197 -23.10 -9.84 2.16
C LYS A 197 -23.03 -9.50 3.65
N GLU A 198 -22.07 -10.08 4.35
CA GLU A 198 -21.84 -9.89 5.79
C GLU A 198 -20.40 -9.40 6.05
N THR A 199 -20.21 -8.62 7.10
CA THR A 199 -18.86 -8.35 7.65
C THR A 199 -18.58 -9.36 8.76
N ILE A 200 -17.53 -10.16 8.59
CA ILE A 200 -17.21 -11.32 9.44
C ILE A 200 -15.92 -11.04 10.21
N LEU A 201 -16.00 -10.93 11.54
CA LEU A 201 -14.84 -10.90 12.41
C LEU A 201 -14.40 -12.34 12.74
N VAL A 202 -13.15 -12.69 12.46
CA VAL A 202 -12.53 -13.96 12.85
C VAL A 202 -11.54 -13.69 13.96
N LYS A 203 -11.89 -14.07 15.20
CA LYS A 203 -11.03 -13.84 16.37
C LYS A 203 -10.85 -15.10 17.20
N GLY A 204 -9.60 -15.51 17.41
CA GLY A 204 -9.33 -16.72 18.16
C GLY A 204 -7.94 -16.80 18.78
N ALA A 205 -7.82 -17.65 19.80
CA ALA A 205 -6.53 -18.00 20.37
C ALA A 205 -5.77 -18.93 19.41
N ARG A 206 -4.45 -18.75 19.34
CA ARG A 206 -3.56 -19.49 18.42
C ARG A 206 -3.75 -21.01 18.42
N LYS A 207 -4.10 -21.63 19.57
CA LYS A 207 -4.34 -23.08 19.68
C LYS A 207 -5.52 -23.60 18.84
N PHE A 208 -6.41 -22.73 18.40
CA PHE A 208 -7.55 -23.09 17.56
C PHE A 208 -7.26 -22.98 16.05
N GLU A 209 -6.12 -22.42 15.66
CA GLU A 209 -5.69 -22.33 14.26
C GLU A 209 -6.76 -21.70 13.34
N PHE A 210 -7.32 -20.57 13.76
CA PHE A 210 -8.37 -19.85 13.01
C PHE A 210 -7.88 -19.30 11.66
N GLU A 211 -6.57 -19.33 11.38
CA GLU A 211 -6.03 -19.09 10.04
C GLU A 211 -6.65 -20.03 9.00
N LYS A 212 -6.99 -21.27 9.41
CA LYS A 212 -7.69 -22.24 8.56
C LYS A 212 -9.10 -21.78 8.20
N ILE A 213 -9.79 -21.13 9.15
CA ILE A 213 -11.14 -20.58 8.95
C ILE A 213 -11.08 -19.35 8.04
N SER A 214 -10.17 -18.42 8.34
CA SER A 214 -9.89 -17.27 7.51
C SER A 214 -9.60 -17.69 6.05
N LYS A 215 -8.80 -18.74 5.84
CA LYS A 215 -8.47 -19.27 4.50
C LYS A 215 -9.66 -19.83 3.72
N VAL A 216 -10.66 -20.43 4.37
CA VAL A 216 -11.86 -20.96 3.68
C VAL A 216 -12.94 -19.90 3.47
N LEU A 217 -12.99 -18.89 4.33
CA LEU A 217 -13.85 -17.72 4.17
C LEU A 217 -13.32 -16.76 3.12
N THR A 218 -12.00 -16.60 3.03
CA THR A 218 -11.36 -15.73 2.04
C THR A 218 -11.71 -16.21 0.65
N LYS A 219 -12.11 -15.27 -0.22
CA LYS A 219 -12.38 -15.56 -1.63
C LYS A 219 -11.10 -16.14 -2.27
N LYS A 220 -11.09 -17.45 -2.53
CA LYS A 220 -10.08 -18.05 -3.43
C LYS A 220 -10.27 -17.42 -4.79
N VAL A 221 -9.33 -16.57 -5.22
CA VAL A 221 -9.48 -15.90 -6.50
C VAL A 221 -9.05 -16.87 -7.60
N HIS A 222 -10.03 -17.54 -8.19
CA HIS A 222 -9.86 -18.40 -9.37
C HIS A 222 -9.80 -17.59 -10.68
N ASP A 223 -9.47 -16.30 -10.58
CA ASP A 223 -9.55 -15.30 -11.64
C ASP A 223 -8.22 -14.53 -11.77
N THR A 224 -8.05 -13.80 -12.86
CA THR A 224 -6.88 -12.93 -13.07
C THR A 224 -6.90 -11.76 -12.09
N VAL A 225 -5.83 -11.62 -11.30
CA VAL A 225 -5.70 -10.61 -10.24
C VAL A 225 -4.38 -9.88 -10.31
N LEU A 226 -4.42 -8.60 -10.02
CA LEU A 226 -3.27 -7.80 -9.69
C LEU A 226 -3.17 -7.72 -8.17
N GLU A 227 -2.21 -8.41 -7.58
CA GLU A 227 -1.92 -8.36 -6.15
C GLU A 227 -0.99 -7.18 -5.84
N ILE A 228 -1.30 -6.43 -4.78
CA ILE A 228 -0.54 -5.28 -4.31
C ILE A 228 -0.11 -5.53 -2.87
N ASN A 229 1.19 -5.69 -2.66
CA ASN A 229 1.80 -5.86 -1.35
C ASN A 229 1.99 -4.47 -0.69
N LEU A 230 1.12 -4.15 0.26
CA LEU A 230 1.17 -2.88 0.96
C LEU A 230 2.39 -2.76 1.88
N ASN A 231 2.90 -3.87 2.42
CA ASN A 231 4.15 -3.84 3.21
C ASN A 231 5.36 -3.47 2.34
N ALA A 232 5.45 -4.02 1.13
CA ALA A 232 6.51 -3.66 0.18
C ALA A 232 6.45 -2.18 -0.21
N LEU A 233 5.25 -1.64 -0.45
CA LEU A 233 5.06 -0.23 -0.78
C LEU A 233 5.52 0.68 0.37
N LEU A 234 5.18 0.32 1.61
CA LEU A 234 5.62 1.05 2.79
C LEU A 234 7.12 0.93 3.03
N GLY A 235 7.71 -0.24 2.80
CA GLY A 235 9.15 -0.45 2.82
C GLY A 235 9.88 0.49 1.87
N ASN A 236 9.41 0.55 0.62
CA ASN A 236 9.94 1.47 -0.39
C ASN A 236 9.79 2.93 0.02
N LEU A 237 8.62 3.34 0.54
CA LEU A 237 8.39 4.70 1.04
C LEU A 237 9.41 5.06 2.14
N GLN A 238 9.63 4.17 3.10
CA GLN A 238 10.56 4.41 4.20
C GLN A 238 12.01 4.47 3.73
N GLN A 239 12.39 3.63 2.77
CA GLN A 239 13.72 3.66 2.15
C GLN A 239 13.98 5.00 1.48
N TYR A 240 13.05 5.51 0.67
CA TYR A 240 13.17 6.84 0.08
C TYR A 240 13.18 7.94 1.14
N ARG A 241 12.34 7.86 2.17
CA ARG A 241 12.32 8.82 3.28
C ARG A 241 13.67 8.88 4.00
N ALA A 242 14.35 7.75 4.16
CA ALA A 242 15.68 7.68 4.77
C ALA A 242 16.79 8.35 3.94
N MET A 243 16.60 8.51 2.63
CA MET A 243 17.54 9.22 1.74
C MET A 243 17.40 10.74 1.82
N LEU A 244 16.32 11.25 2.42
CA LEU A 244 16.01 12.68 2.43
C LEU A 244 16.67 13.42 3.60
N LYS A 245 17.06 14.67 3.34
CA LYS A 245 17.48 15.60 4.41
C LYS A 245 16.31 15.87 5.36
N PRO A 246 16.58 16.13 6.66
CA PRO A 246 15.53 16.51 7.61
C PRO A 246 14.69 17.69 7.11
N GLY A 247 13.37 17.56 7.20
CA GLY A 247 12.41 18.59 6.80
C GLY A 247 12.01 18.59 5.33
N VAL A 248 12.67 17.80 4.46
CA VAL A 248 12.26 17.65 3.05
C VAL A 248 10.96 16.86 2.98
N LYS A 249 9.98 17.43 2.28
CA LYS A 249 8.64 16.86 2.13
C LYS A 249 8.57 15.79 1.05
N ILE A 250 7.58 14.91 1.14
CA ILE A 250 7.28 13.91 0.10
C ILE A 250 5.91 14.18 -0.50
N MET A 251 5.91 14.46 -1.80
CA MET A 251 4.71 14.40 -2.64
C MET A 251 4.65 13.04 -3.33
N ALA A 252 3.65 12.23 -2.99
CA ALA A 252 3.43 10.95 -3.65
C ALA A 252 2.62 11.14 -4.94
N VAL A 253 3.15 10.63 -6.05
CA VAL A 253 2.50 10.72 -7.36
C VAL A 253 1.62 9.47 -7.55
N VAL A 254 0.30 9.66 -7.51
CA VAL A 254 -0.73 8.60 -7.55
C VAL A 254 -1.59 8.66 -8.82
N LYS A 255 -1.10 9.34 -9.87
CA LYS A 255 -1.77 9.46 -11.17
C LYS A 255 -1.97 8.11 -11.88
N ALA A 256 -2.92 8.08 -12.82
CA ALA A 256 -3.30 6.89 -13.57
C ALA A 256 -3.69 5.73 -12.63
N PHE A 257 -4.52 6.03 -11.62
CA PHE A 257 -4.91 5.10 -10.56
C PHE A 257 -3.70 4.45 -9.87
N SER A 258 -2.74 5.27 -9.45
CA SER A 258 -1.51 4.79 -8.81
C SER A 258 -0.74 3.82 -9.71
N TYR A 259 -0.55 4.22 -10.98
CA TYR A 259 0.06 3.37 -12.02
C TYR A 259 -0.67 2.03 -12.22
N GLY A 260 -2.01 2.07 -12.18
CA GLY A 260 -2.89 0.91 -12.36
C GLY A 260 -3.07 0.04 -11.11
N SER A 261 -2.49 0.40 -9.96
CA SER A 261 -2.54 -0.41 -8.73
C SER A 261 -3.74 -0.12 -7.83
N GLY A 262 -4.35 1.08 -7.91
CA GLY A 262 -5.45 1.48 -7.03
C GLY A 262 -5.44 2.95 -6.63
N SER A 263 -6.54 3.70 -6.81
CA SER A 263 -6.55 5.14 -6.46
C SER A 263 -6.70 5.38 -4.96
N PHE A 264 -7.86 5.08 -4.40
CA PHE A 264 -8.20 5.45 -3.03
C PHE A 264 -7.40 4.68 -1.98
N GLU A 265 -7.26 3.37 -2.12
CA GLU A 265 -6.60 2.53 -1.11
C GLU A 265 -5.15 2.93 -0.89
N ILE A 266 -4.42 3.19 -1.99
CA ILE A 266 -3.03 3.63 -1.95
C ILE A 266 -2.91 5.06 -1.41
N ALA A 267 -3.76 5.98 -1.88
CA ALA A 267 -3.77 7.36 -1.38
C ALA A 267 -4.05 7.43 0.12
N ASN A 268 -5.02 6.65 0.62
CA ASN A 268 -5.38 6.61 2.03
C ASN A 268 -4.26 5.99 2.88
N LEU A 269 -3.61 4.93 2.38
CA LEU A 269 -2.45 4.34 3.04
C LEU A 269 -1.30 5.36 3.16
N LEU A 270 -0.95 6.02 2.06
CA LEU A 270 0.12 7.02 2.03
C LEU A 270 -0.19 8.20 2.96
N GLN A 271 -1.45 8.65 3.00
CA GLN A 271 -1.92 9.64 3.96
C GLN A 271 -1.71 9.19 5.41
N PHE A 272 -2.12 7.97 5.74
CA PHE A 272 -1.92 7.42 7.09
C PHE A 272 -0.43 7.34 7.47
N HIS A 273 0.45 7.07 6.52
CA HIS A 273 1.91 7.03 6.72
C HIS A 273 2.62 8.38 6.56
N GLY A 274 1.86 9.48 6.50
CA GLY A 274 2.37 10.83 6.60
C GLY A 274 3.19 11.29 5.39
N VAL A 275 2.73 11.01 4.16
CA VAL A 275 3.20 11.80 3.01
C VAL A 275 2.60 13.21 3.08
N ASP A 276 3.32 14.23 2.62
CA ASP A 276 2.90 15.63 2.78
C ASP A 276 1.88 16.05 1.73
N TYR A 277 1.96 15.47 0.53
CA TYR A 277 1.17 15.84 -0.64
C TYR A 277 0.84 14.61 -1.49
N LEU A 278 -0.27 14.70 -2.21
CA LEU A 278 -0.57 13.81 -3.33
C LEU A 278 -0.54 14.60 -4.64
N ALA A 279 -0.23 13.92 -5.74
CA ALA A 279 -0.36 14.48 -7.07
C ALA A 279 -1.04 13.52 -8.04
N VAL A 280 -1.99 14.05 -8.79
CA VAL A 280 -2.80 13.35 -9.81
C VAL A 280 -2.61 14.01 -11.18
N ALA A 281 -2.94 13.31 -12.26
CA ALA A 281 -2.81 13.88 -13.60
C ALA A 281 -3.93 14.88 -13.87
N TYR A 282 -5.17 14.47 -13.62
CA TYR A 282 -6.38 15.17 -14.03
C TYR A 282 -7.29 15.47 -12.84
N ALA A 283 -8.20 16.42 -13.03
CA ALA A 283 -9.08 16.90 -11.97
C ALA A 283 -10.05 15.82 -11.48
N ASP A 284 -10.55 14.96 -12.36
CA ASP A 284 -11.45 13.84 -12.04
C ASP A 284 -10.82 12.83 -11.08
N GLU A 285 -9.53 12.51 -11.24
CA GLU A 285 -8.77 11.69 -10.29
C GLU A 285 -8.74 12.36 -8.90
N GLY A 286 -8.48 13.66 -8.86
CA GLY A 286 -8.44 14.43 -7.61
C GLY A 286 -9.80 14.53 -6.93
N VAL A 287 -10.86 14.73 -7.73
CA VAL A 287 -12.26 14.76 -7.29
C VAL A 287 -12.62 13.43 -6.65
N ALA A 288 -12.32 12.31 -7.31
CA ALA A 288 -12.61 10.98 -6.79
C ALA A 288 -11.88 10.71 -5.45
N LEU A 289 -10.63 11.16 -5.31
CA LEU A 289 -9.89 11.03 -4.04
C LEU A 289 -10.50 11.89 -2.92
N ARG A 290 -10.89 13.13 -3.23
CA ARG A 290 -11.55 14.03 -2.28
C ARG A 290 -12.89 13.47 -1.81
N ASP A 291 -13.73 13.06 -2.74
CA ASP A 291 -15.06 12.52 -2.45
C ASP A 291 -14.96 11.19 -1.67
N ALA A 292 -13.85 10.46 -1.79
CA ALA A 292 -13.56 9.27 -1.01
C ALA A 292 -12.96 9.54 0.39
N GLY A 293 -12.69 10.80 0.76
CA GLY A 293 -12.28 11.18 2.11
C GLY A 293 -10.78 11.46 2.30
N ILE A 294 -10.00 11.60 1.21
CA ILE A 294 -8.61 12.04 1.30
C ILE A 294 -8.57 13.51 1.73
N SER A 295 -7.80 13.82 2.77
CA SER A 295 -7.67 15.15 3.37
C SER A 295 -6.33 15.83 3.09
N LEU A 296 -5.30 15.09 2.66
CA LEU A 296 -4.02 15.68 2.25
C LEU A 296 -4.20 16.71 1.11
N PRO A 297 -3.33 17.72 0.98
CA PRO A 297 -3.27 18.55 -0.22
C PRO A 297 -3.07 17.69 -1.48
N ILE A 298 -3.85 17.99 -2.53
CA ILE A 298 -3.81 17.27 -3.81
C ILE A 298 -3.49 18.27 -4.92
N MET A 299 -2.35 18.08 -5.57
CA MET A 299 -1.96 18.84 -6.75
C MET A 299 -2.46 18.15 -8.02
N VAL A 300 -3.15 18.89 -8.89
CA VAL A 300 -3.55 18.44 -10.23
C VAL A 300 -2.54 18.94 -11.24
N MET A 301 -1.82 18.02 -11.90
CA MET A 301 -0.69 18.36 -12.78
C MET A 301 -1.11 18.95 -14.14
N SER A 302 -2.30 18.64 -14.62
CA SER A 302 -2.79 19.10 -15.92
C SER A 302 -4.25 19.57 -15.80
N PRO A 303 -4.50 20.68 -15.09
CA PRO A 303 -5.83 21.25 -14.99
C PRO A 303 -6.33 21.71 -16.38
N GLU A 304 -7.62 21.52 -16.61
CA GLU A 304 -8.32 21.96 -17.82
C GLU A 304 -9.39 22.98 -17.44
N GLU A 305 -9.64 23.98 -18.29
CA GLU A 305 -10.50 25.13 -17.96
C GLU A 305 -11.89 24.73 -17.45
N TYR A 306 -12.52 23.74 -18.08
CA TYR A 306 -13.85 23.28 -17.70
C TYR A 306 -13.90 22.58 -16.33
N ALA A 307 -12.75 22.16 -15.79
CA ALA A 307 -12.66 21.43 -14.53
C ALA A 307 -12.27 22.35 -13.35
N LEU A 308 -11.89 23.60 -13.60
CA LEU A 308 -11.38 24.51 -12.57
C LEU A 308 -12.42 24.81 -11.47
N GLU A 309 -13.70 24.95 -11.80
CA GLU A 309 -14.75 25.14 -10.80
C GLU A 309 -14.84 23.95 -9.85
N ALA A 310 -14.87 22.72 -10.38
CA ALA A 310 -14.90 21.50 -9.60
C ALA A 310 -13.67 21.33 -8.70
N MET A 311 -12.51 21.83 -9.15
CA MET A 311 -11.28 21.86 -8.36
C MET A 311 -11.39 22.83 -7.17
N ILE A 312 -11.94 24.03 -7.37
CA ILE A 312 -12.16 25.01 -6.30
C ILE A 312 -13.11 24.45 -5.24
N GLU A 313 -14.24 23.87 -5.67
CA GLU A 313 -15.23 23.27 -4.76
C GLU A 313 -14.66 22.19 -3.85
N ARG A 314 -13.63 21.47 -4.32
CA ARG A 314 -13.01 20.33 -3.61
C ARG A 314 -11.62 20.62 -3.08
N ASN A 315 -11.19 21.88 -3.07
CA ASN A 315 -9.87 22.30 -2.60
C ASN A 315 -8.73 21.47 -3.25
N LEU A 316 -8.76 21.36 -4.57
CA LEU A 316 -7.70 20.78 -5.39
C LEU A 316 -6.78 21.92 -5.88
N GLU A 317 -5.47 21.75 -5.75
CA GLU A 317 -4.47 22.79 -6.05
C GLU A 317 -3.98 22.64 -7.50
N PRO A 318 -4.22 23.60 -8.41
CA PRO A 318 -3.80 23.49 -9.82
C PRO A 318 -2.30 23.72 -10.01
N GLU A 319 -1.67 22.89 -10.86
CA GLU A 319 -0.40 23.19 -11.51
C GLU A 319 -0.65 24.18 -12.67
N ILE A 320 -0.16 25.41 -12.52
CA ILE A 320 -0.26 26.49 -13.49
C ILE A 320 0.99 26.49 -14.36
N PHE A 321 0.80 26.25 -15.65
CA PHE A 321 1.87 26.12 -16.63
C PHE A 321 1.75 27.10 -17.81
N SER A 322 0.70 27.94 -17.85
CA SER A 322 0.53 28.98 -18.87
C SER A 322 -0.29 30.17 -18.35
N PHE A 323 -0.23 31.30 -19.07
CA PHE A 323 -0.99 32.50 -18.73
C PHE A 323 -2.49 32.33 -18.89
N GLU A 324 -2.93 31.53 -19.86
CA GLU A 324 -4.35 31.24 -20.11
C GLU A 324 -4.97 30.56 -18.91
N ILE A 325 -4.38 29.45 -18.44
CA ILE A 325 -4.87 28.73 -17.25
C ILE A 325 -4.79 29.61 -16.00
N LEU A 326 -3.71 30.39 -15.82
CA LEU A 326 -3.59 31.31 -14.69
C LEU A 326 -4.74 32.32 -14.67
N LYS A 327 -5.02 32.95 -15.82
CA LYS A 327 -6.07 33.96 -15.95
C LYS A 327 -7.45 33.35 -15.76
N SER A 328 -7.75 32.26 -16.47
CA SER A 328 -9.03 31.55 -16.35
C SER A 328 -9.29 31.12 -14.90
N PHE A 329 -8.27 30.66 -14.18
CA PHE A 329 -8.40 30.33 -12.75
C PHE A 329 -8.68 31.55 -11.87
N MET A 330 -7.94 32.65 -12.06
CA MET A 330 -8.15 33.90 -11.30
C MET A 330 -9.52 34.55 -11.58
N ASP A 331 -10.04 34.40 -12.79
CA ASP A 331 -11.34 34.96 -13.18
C ASP A 331 -12.50 34.20 -12.51
N LEU A 332 -12.34 32.90 -12.22
CA LEU A 332 -13.33 32.08 -11.51
C LEU A 332 -13.38 32.35 -10.00
N LEU A 333 -12.29 32.85 -9.40
CA LEU A 333 -12.24 33.19 -7.98
C LEU A 333 -13.07 34.45 -7.71
N GLN A 334 -14.20 34.27 -7.01
CA GLN A 334 -15.16 35.34 -6.72
C GLN A 334 -14.63 36.38 -5.72
N ASP A 335 -13.84 35.94 -4.74
CA ASP A 335 -13.23 36.82 -3.74
C ASP A 335 -11.86 37.32 -4.23
N GLU A 336 -11.68 38.65 -4.21
CA GLU A 336 -10.42 39.29 -4.58
C GLU A 336 -9.26 38.96 -3.62
N GLU A 337 -9.55 38.47 -2.40
CA GLU A 337 -8.56 38.07 -1.40
C GLU A 337 -8.61 36.56 -1.06
N ALA A 338 -9.15 35.72 -1.97
CA ALA A 338 -9.31 34.27 -1.76
C ALA A 338 -8.01 33.52 -1.36
N GLN A 339 -6.84 34.02 -1.78
CA GLN A 339 -5.53 33.40 -1.54
C GLN A 339 -5.48 31.90 -1.88
N PHE A 340 -6.18 31.48 -2.94
CA PHE A 340 -6.30 30.06 -3.29
C PHE A 340 -4.91 29.49 -3.68
N PRO A 341 -4.51 28.32 -3.14
CA PRO A 341 -3.19 27.73 -3.40
C PRO A 341 -3.01 27.28 -4.85
N ILE A 342 -1.91 27.70 -5.48
CA ILE A 342 -1.51 27.29 -6.83
C ILE A 342 -0.04 26.84 -6.87
N HIS A 343 0.32 26.04 -7.87
CA HIS A 343 1.68 25.56 -8.09
C HIS A 343 2.22 26.06 -9.43
N ILE A 344 3.37 26.73 -9.47
CA ILE A 344 3.92 27.29 -10.70
C ILE A 344 4.90 26.31 -11.35
N LYS A 345 4.61 25.92 -12.59
CA LYS A 345 5.48 25.03 -13.37
C LYS A 345 6.44 25.82 -14.25
N LEU A 346 7.74 25.55 -14.11
CA LEU A 346 8.79 26.09 -14.98
C LEU A 346 9.25 25.02 -15.97
N ASP A 347 9.49 25.42 -17.23
CA ASP A 347 10.11 24.54 -18.21
C ASP A 347 11.63 24.76 -18.25
N THR A 348 12.37 23.77 -17.76
CA THR A 348 13.83 23.76 -17.79
C THR A 348 14.37 22.73 -18.77
N GLY A 349 13.59 22.38 -19.80
CA GLY A 349 14.04 21.55 -20.92
C GLY A 349 13.21 20.31 -21.21
N MET A 350 12.08 20.10 -20.51
CA MET A 350 11.15 19.01 -20.86
C MET A 350 10.29 19.39 -22.06
N HIS A 351 10.03 20.69 -22.27
CA HIS A 351 9.23 21.21 -23.39
C HIS A 351 7.86 20.56 -23.53
N ARG A 352 7.28 20.17 -22.38
CA ARG A 352 5.96 19.56 -22.28
C ARG A 352 4.93 20.55 -21.76
N LEU A 353 5.17 21.09 -20.56
CA LEU A 353 4.35 22.10 -19.89
C LEU A 353 5.27 22.91 -18.96
N GLY A 354 5.00 24.20 -18.85
CA GLY A 354 5.67 25.12 -17.95
C GLY A 354 5.96 26.44 -18.63
N PHE A 355 6.14 27.49 -17.84
CA PHE A 355 6.60 28.79 -18.32
C PHE A 355 8.05 28.70 -18.77
N ASN A 356 8.33 29.28 -19.94
CA ASN A 356 9.66 29.42 -20.49
C ASN A 356 10.42 30.56 -19.79
N GLU A 357 11.74 30.57 -19.93
CA GLU A 357 12.62 31.56 -19.29
C GLU A 357 12.22 33.02 -19.61
N ASP A 358 11.79 33.29 -20.84
CA ASP A 358 11.37 34.61 -21.31
C ASP A 358 10.01 35.07 -20.75
N GLU A 359 9.21 34.16 -20.20
CA GLU A 359 7.89 34.44 -19.62
C GLU A 359 7.97 34.74 -18.10
N ILE A 360 9.08 34.39 -17.45
CA ILE A 360 9.23 34.45 -15.99
C ILE A 360 9.09 35.88 -15.44
N GLU A 361 9.57 36.89 -16.17
CA GLU A 361 9.48 38.28 -15.74
C GLU A 361 8.02 38.78 -15.71
N GLU A 362 7.26 38.46 -16.75
CA GLU A 362 5.85 38.81 -16.85
C GLU A 362 5.02 38.07 -15.80
N LEU A 363 5.25 36.77 -15.63
CA LEU A 363 4.62 35.96 -14.59
C LEU A 363 4.86 36.55 -13.20
N GLY A 364 6.10 36.96 -12.91
CA GLY A 364 6.44 37.62 -11.65
C GLY A 364 5.65 38.91 -11.39
N LYS A 365 5.40 39.72 -12.43
CA LYS A 365 4.59 40.95 -12.31
C LYS A 365 3.12 40.64 -11.99
N ILE A 366 2.54 39.63 -12.65
CA ILE A 366 1.16 39.19 -12.42
C ILE A 366 1.01 38.65 -10.99
N LEU A 367 1.89 37.73 -10.58
CA LEU A 367 1.82 37.10 -9.27
C LEU A 367 2.03 38.08 -8.11
N LYS A 368 2.88 39.10 -8.30
CA LYS A 368 3.12 40.14 -7.29
C LYS A 368 1.90 41.03 -7.04
N THR A 369 1.07 41.22 -8.07
CA THR A 369 -0.10 42.12 -8.00
C THR A 369 -1.39 41.40 -7.62
N SER A 370 -1.46 40.09 -7.86
CA SER A 370 -2.64 39.28 -7.53
C SER A 370 -2.76 38.99 -6.04
N LYS A 371 -3.95 39.23 -5.49
CA LYS A 371 -4.35 38.80 -4.14
C LYS A 371 -5.26 37.58 -4.15
N LYS A 372 -5.72 37.13 -5.32
CA LYS A 372 -6.66 36.01 -5.45
C LYS A 372 -6.01 34.66 -5.22
N VAL A 373 -4.73 34.53 -5.58
CA VAL A 373 -3.99 33.28 -5.53
C VAL A 373 -2.79 33.38 -4.59
N ARG A 374 -2.36 32.24 -4.06
CA ARG A 374 -1.15 32.10 -3.28
C ARG A 374 -0.27 31.03 -3.91
N VAL A 375 0.95 31.39 -4.32
CA VAL A 375 1.91 30.42 -4.85
C VAL A 375 2.38 29.52 -3.73
N LYS A 376 1.85 28.30 -3.69
CA LYS A 376 2.15 27.29 -2.68
C LYS A 376 3.49 26.63 -2.98
N SER A 377 3.76 26.34 -4.26
CA SER A 377 5.04 25.81 -4.70
C SER A 377 5.45 26.32 -6.08
N ILE A 378 6.76 26.20 -6.37
CA ILE A 378 7.34 26.34 -7.71
C ILE A 378 8.05 25.02 -8.02
N LEU A 379 7.86 24.50 -9.23
CA LEU A 379 8.39 23.21 -9.62
C LEU A 379 8.86 23.15 -11.07
N SER A 380 9.72 22.18 -11.35
CA SER A 380 10.02 21.71 -12.71
C SER A 380 10.22 20.18 -12.71
N HIS A 381 10.72 19.58 -13.80
CA HIS A 381 10.89 18.13 -13.93
C HIS A 381 12.22 17.80 -14.61
N PHE A 382 13.00 16.89 -14.01
CA PHE A 382 14.17 16.33 -14.69
C PHE A 382 13.75 15.51 -15.90
N VAL A 383 14.48 15.70 -17.01
CA VAL A 383 14.24 14.97 -18.27
C VAL A 383 14.88 13.59 -18.23
N ALA A 384 16.09 13.48 -17.68
CA ALA A 384 16.94 12.29 -17.82
C ALA A 384 17.67 11.92 -16.51
N SER A 385 17.01 12.14 -15.37
CA SER A 385 17.57 11.83 -14.04
C SER A 385 17.89 10.35 -13.83
N ASP A 386 17.42 9.45 -14.69
CA ASP A 386 17.69 8.01 -14.68
C ASP A 386 18.81 7.59 -15.64
N ALA A 387 19.36 8.51 -16.45
CA ALA A 387 20.38 8.23 -17.44
C ALA A 387 21.66 9.03 -17.19
N GLU A 388 22.71 8.36 -16.68
CA GLU A 388 24.02 8.95 -16.33
C GLU A 388 24.67 9.78 -17.44
N VAL A 389 24.48 9.39 -18.70
CA VAL A 389 25.02 10.11 -19.86
C VAL A 389 24.48 11.54 -19.99
N PHE A 390 23.38 11.89 -19.31
CA PHE A 390 22.74 13.20 -19.37
C PHE A 390 22.80 13.99 -18.05
N ASP A 391 23.75 13.65 -17.16
CA ASP A 391 23.88 14.32 -15.87
C ASP A 391 24.23 15.80 -15.97
N ASP A 392 25.09 16.17 -16.94
CA ASP A 392 25.43 17.57 -17.19
C ASP A 392 24.19 18.38 -17.56
N PHE A 393 23.30 17.80 -18.37
CA PHE A 393 22.02 18.43 -18.71
C PHE A 393 21.14 18.56 -17.47
N SER A 394 20.99 17.50 -16.67
CA SER A 394 20.22 17.55 -15.41
C SER A 394 20.74 18.65 -14.46
N ARG A 395 22.06 18.82 -14.36
CA ARG A 395 22.67 19.91 -13.57
C ARG A 395 22.36 21.30 -14.15
N GLN A 396 22.34 21.45 -15.48
CA GLN A 396 21.91 22.69 -16.13
C GLN A 396 20.44 22.99 -15.82
N GLN A 397 19.55 21.98 -15.88
CA GLN A 397 18.14 22.14 -15.51
C GLN A 397 18.00 22.64 -14.06
N PHE A 398 18.79 22.08 -13.13
CA PHE A 398 18.77 22.49 -11.73
C PHE A 398 19.25 23.93 -11.52
N GLN A 399 20.31 24.35 -12.23
CA GLN A 399 20.82 25.72 -12.18
C GLN A 399 19.79 26.72 -12.71
N GLN A 400 19.17 26.43 -13.86
CA GLN A 400 18.11 27.25 -14.44
C GLN A 400 16.92 27.35 -13.48
N PHE A 401 16.42 26.21 -12.98
CA PHE A 401 15.32 26.17 -12.03
C PHE A 401 15.60 27.02 -10.78
N THR A 402 16.81 26.92 -10.22
CA THR A 402 17.21 27.69 -9.04
C THR A 402 17.19 29.20 -9.31
N ARG A 403 17.72 29.64 -10.46
CA ARG A 403 17.73 31.05 -10.87
C ARG A 403 16.31 31.61 -11.02
N GLU A 404 15.46 30.92 -11.78
CA GLU A 404 14.10 31.37 -12.08
C GLU A 404 13.20 31.34 -10.83
N SER A 405 13.26 30.28 -10.03
CA SER A 405 12.50 30.18 -8.78
C SER A 405 12.94 31.22 -7.75
N GLN A 406 14.22 31.58 -7.69
CA GLN A 406 14.72 32.65 -6.83
C GLN A 406 14.19 34.03 -7.27
N PHE A 407 14.14 34.29 -8.58
CA PHE A 407 13.53 35.50 -9.11
C PHE A 407 12.05 35.60 -8.70
N LEU A 408 11.27 34.55 -8.94
CA LEU A 408 9.84 34.52 -8.57
C LEU A 408 9.64 34.66 -7.06
N THR A 409 10.44 33.98 -6.25
CA THR A 409 10.43 34.12 -4.78
C THR A 409 10.63 35.58 -4.35
N THR A 410 11.52 36.30 -5.03
CA THR A 410 11.76 37.74 -4.76
C THR A 410 10.54 38.59 -5.13
N GLN A 411 9.86 38.29 -6.23
CA GLN A 411 8.64 39.01 -6.63
C GLN A 411 7.47 38.74 -5.67
N LEU A 412 7.35 37.50 -5.18
CA LEU A 412 6.30 37.09 -4.22
C LEU A 412 6.48 37.70 -2.83
N GLY A 413 7.73 38.00 -2.43
CA GLY A 413 8.04 38.52 -1.09
C GLY A 413 7.96 37.48 0.04
N TYR A 414 7.77 36.20 -0.30
CA TYR A 414 7.82 35.05 0.60
C TYR A 414 8.38 33.83 -0.13
N LYS A 415 8.87 32.82 0.61
CA LYS A 415 9.42 31.59 0.04
C LYS A 415 8.32 30.53 -0.17
N PRO A 416 7.95 30.19 -1.41
CA PRO A 416 7.12 29.01 -1.72
C PRO A 416 7.94 27.72 -1.60
N ILE A 417 7.27 26.55 -1.57
CA ILE A 417 7.94 25.24 -1.59
C ILE A 417 8.62 25.05 -2.95
N LEU A 418 9.89 24.65 -2.99
CA LEU A 418 10.60 24.35 -4.23
C LEU A 418 10.77 22.84 -4.41
N HIS A 419 10.44 22.31 -5.59
CA HIS A 419 10.60 20.88 -5.89
C HIS A 419 10.91 20.54 -7.35
N LEU A 420 11.96 19.72 -7.54
CA LEU A 420 12.46 19.33 -8.86
C LEU A 420 12.60 17.82 -9.04
N ALA A 421 13.11 17.12 -8.02
CA ALA A 421 13.42 15.70 -8.09
C ALA A 421 12.16 14.82 -8.30
N ASN A 422 12.20 13.99 -9.34
CA ASN A 422 11.39 12.78 -9.49
C ASN A 422 12.10 11.60 -8.79
N THR A 423 11.57 10.37 -8.91
CA THR A 423 12.12 9.16 -8.26
C THR A 423 13.65 9.04 -8.39
N SER A 424 14.20 8.99 -9.61
CA SER A 424 15.65 8.85 -9.81
C SER A 424 16.42 10.12 -9.43
N GLY A 425 15.76 11.29 -9.49
CA GLY A 425 16.31 12.54 -8.96
C GLY A 425 16.60 12.48 -7.46
N ILE A 426 15.76 11.78 -6.68
CA ILE A 426 15.93 11.63 -5.23
C ILE A 426 17.21 10.86 -4.91
N SER A 427 17.44 9.76 -5.63
CA SER A 427 18.58 8.86 -5.41
C SER A 427 19.90 9.43 -5.95
N ARG A 428 19.86 10.18 -7.07
CA ARG A 428 21.08 10.60 -7.78
C ARG A 428 21.50 12.06 -7.60
N PHE A 429 20.57 12.95 -7.25
CA PHE A 429 20.83 14.39 -7.14
C PHE A 429 20.38 14.91 -5.76
N PRO A 430 21.09 14.57 -4.66
CA PRO A 430 20.73 14.98 -3.29
C PRO A 430 20.71 16.51 -3.08
N GLU A 431 21.39 17.28 -3.93
CA GLU A 431 21.32 18.73 -4.00
C GLU A 431 19.96 19.26 -4.52
N ALA A 432 19.26 18.47 -5.33
CA ALA A 432 17.98 18.83 -5.95
C ALA A 432 16.75 18.38 -5.13
N GLN A 433 16.96 17.86 -3.91
CA GLN A 433 15.87 17.54 -2.97
C GLN A 433 15.05 18.78 -2.58
N LEU A 434 15.70 19.95 -2.47
CA LEU A 434 15.09 21.24 -2.17
C LEU A 434 14.17 21.18 -0.94
N ASP A 435 12.92 21.64 -1.04
CA ASP A 435 11.95 21.63 0.07
C ASP A 435 11.00 20.42 -0.01
N MET A 436 10.83 19.82 -1.19
CA MET A 436 9.96 18.68 -1.42
C MET A 436 10.44 17.84 -2.61
N VAL A 437 10.26 16.52 -2.54
CA VAL A 437 10.52 15.60 -3.65
C VAL A 437 9.23 14.95 -4.14
N ARG A 438 9.20 14.52 -5.41
CA ARG A 438 8.07 13.83 -6.01
C ARG A 438 8.39 12.35 -6.23
N LEU A 439 7.80 11.49 -5.40
CA LEU A 439 8.02 10.06 -5.45
C LEU A 439 6.86 9.37 -6.16
N GLY A 440 7.13 8.75 -7.32
CA GLY A 440 6.15 8.03 -8.13
C GLY A 440 6.46 6.56 -8.21
N ILE A 441 7.08 6.12 -9.30
CA ILE A 441 7.32 4.70 -9.58
C ILE A 441 8.19 4.00 -8.53
N GLY A 442 9.03 4.76 -7.82
CA GLY A 442 9.85 4.27 -6.71
C GLY A 442 9.03 3.63 -5.59
N LEU A 443 7.78 4.08 -5.38
CA LEU A 443 6.86 3.42 -4.44
C LEU A 443 6.61 1.96 -4.80
N TYR A 444 6.66 1.61 -6.09
CA TYR A 444 6.33 0.27 -6.61
C TYR A 444 7.54 -0.63 -6.82
N GLY A 445 8.72 -0.17 -6.39
CA GLY A 445 9.94 -0.95 -6.46
C GLY A 445 10.77 -0.75 -7.72
N PHE A 446 10.55 0.34 -8.45
CA PHE A 446 11.33 0.65 -9.65
C PHE A 446 12.07 1.96 -9.50
N ASP A 447 13.37 1.94 -9.78
CA ASP A 447 14.18 3.13 -10.00
C ASP A 447 15.20 2.78 -11.08
N GLY A 448 15.13 3.43 -12.24
CA GLY A 448 16.01 3.11 -13.37
C GLY A 448 17.49 3.37 -13.08
N ALA A 449 17.77 4.09 -12.00
CA ALA A 449 19.05 4.69 -11.70
C ALA A 449 19.66 4.16 -10.39
N CYS A 450 18.93 3.32 -9.66
CA CYS A 450 19.35 2.78 -8.38
C CYS A 450 19.29 1.25 -8.41
N ASN A 451 20.42 0.61 -8.06
CA ASN A 451 20.54 -0.84 -7.94
C ASN A 451 20.17 -1.36 -6.54
N GLU A 452 19.70 -0.51 -5.63
CA GLU A 452 19.22 -0.97 -4.33
C GLU A 452 18.02 -1.89 -4.51
N ALA A 453 17.92 -2.92 -3.66
CA ALA A 453 16.87 -3.92 -3.72
C ALA A 453 15.55 -3.34 -3.17
N PHE A 454 14.92 -2.45 -3.93
CA PHE A 454 13.54 -2.06 -3.67
C PHE A 454 12.61 -3.27 -3.84
N GLN A 455 11.56 -3.30 -3.04
CA GLN A 455 10.65 -4.43 -2.98
C GLN A 455 9.63 -4.35 -4.10
N MET A 456 9.39 -5.47 -4.78
CA MET A 456 8.36 -5.57 -5.79
C MET A 456 6.99 -5.47 -5.12
N VAL A 457 6.22 -4.45 -5.49
CA VAL A 457 4.90 -4.20 -4.87
C VAL A 457 3.78 -4.94 -5.58
N ILE A 458 3.92 -5.18 -6.88
CA ILE A 458 2.83 -5.61 -7.75
C ILE A 458 3.11 -7.00 -8.32
N THR A 459 2.14 -7.92 -8.23
CA THR A 459 2.24 -9.24 -8.88
C THR A 459 0.95 -9.52 -9.65
N LEU A 460 1.05 -9.77 -10.95
CA LEU A 460 -0.10 -10.18 -11.78
C LEU A 460 -0.16 -11.70 -11.85
N LYS A 461 -1.26 -12.27 -11.38
CA LYS A 461 -1.52 -13.71 -11.38
C LYS A 461 -2.75 -14.05 -12.19
N THR A 462 -2.77 -15.25 -12.74
CA THR A 462 -3.92 -15.85 -13.40
C THR A 462 -3.98 -17.34 -13.08
N THR A 463 -4.92 -18.06 -13.68
CA THR A 463 -5.08 -19.51 -13.47
C THR A 463 -5.20 -20.26 -14.80
N VAL A 464 -4.79 -21.52 -14.77
CA VAL A 464 -4.99 -22.44 -15.89
C VAL A 464 -6.48 -22.77 -16.03
N THR A 465 -7.03 -22.51 -17.22
CA THR A 465 -8.42 -22.84 -17.58
C THR A 465 -8.54 -24.27 -18.09
N GLN A 466 -7.64 -24.65 -18.99
CA GLN A 466 -7.70 -25.94 -19.66
C GLN A 466 -6.30 -26.40 -20.03
N VAL A 467 -6.08 -27.71 -19.96
CA VAL A 467 -4.87 -28.37 -20.42
C VAL A 467 -5.25 -29.34 -21.54
N LYS A 468 -4.47 -29.36 -22.62
CA LYS A 468 -4.67 -30.26 -23.76
C LYS A 468 -3.36 -30.91 -24.17
N GLU A 469 -3.44 -32.17 -24.59
CA GLU A 469 -2.36 -32.82 -25.34
C GLU A 469 -2.58 -32.56 -26.83
N LEU A 470 -1.48 -32.27 -27.52
CA LEU A 470 -1.44 -32.02 -28.96
C LEU A 470 -0.53 -33.03 -29.63
N LEU A 471 -0.99 -33.56 -30.76
CA LEU A 471 -0.23 -34.46 -31.60
C LEU A 471 0.86 -33.72 -32.38
N PRO A 472 1.92 -34.42 -32.83
CA PRO A 472 2.92 -33.87 -33.72
C PRO A 472 2.31 -33.22 -34.98
N GLY A 473 2.71 -31.98 -35.24
CA GLY A 473 2.27 -31.18 -36.38
C GLY A 473 0.99 -30.36 -36.16
N GLU A 474 0.35 -30.47 -34.98
CA GLU A 474 -0.80 -29.62 -34.65
C GLU A 474 -0.41 -28.15 -34.41
N THR A 475 -1.41 -27.28 -34.50
CA THR A 475 -1.23 -25.82 -34.44
C THR A 475 -2.24 -25.17 -33.51
N VAL A 476 -1.88 -24.06 -32.88
CA VAL A 476 -2.72 -23.33 -31.93
C VAL A 476 -2.86 -21.84 -32.28
N GLY A 477 -3.97 -21.25 -31.84
CA GLY A 477 -4.22 -19.82 -31.94
C GLY A 477 -4.56 -19.32 -33.35
N TYR A 478 -4.76 -18.01 -33.45
CA TYR A 478 -5.11 -17.34 -34.71
C TYR A 478 -4.04 -17.55 -35.78
N HIS A 479 -4.51 -17.69 -37.03
CA HIS A 479 -3.69 -17.96 -38.22
C HIS A 479 -2.79 -19.21 -38.11
N ARG A 480 -3.04 -20.11 -37.15
CA ARG A 480 -2.27 -21.34 -36.92
C ARG A 480 -0.76 -21.06 -36.74
N ILE A 481 -0.42 -19.91 -36.16
CA ILE A 481 0.98 -19.47 -36.01
C ILE A 481 1.72 -20.29 -34.95
N GLY A 482 1.05 -20.66 -33.85
CA GLY A 482 1.64 -21.57 -32.86
C GLY A 482 1.74 -22.97 -33.46
N LYS A 483 2.94 -23.53 -33.53
CA LYS A 483 3.19 -24.85 -34.14
C LYS A 483 3.82 -25.79 -33.11
N MET A 484 3.32 -27.02 -33.04
CA MET A 484 3.85 -28.08 -32.18
C MET A 484 4.42 -29.21 -33.03
N PRO A 485 5.64 -29.06 -33.60
CA PRO A 485 6.19 -30.04 -34.54
C PRO A 485 6.34 -31.44 -33.92
N ASN A 486 6.67 -31.52 -32.63
CA ASN A 486 6.86 -32.77 -31.91
C ASN A 486 5.64 -33.17 -31.06
N GLY A 487 4.53 -32.44 -31.17
CA GLY A 487 3.41 -32.55 -30.24
C GLY A 487 3.82 -32.06 -28.86
N GLY A 488 2.94 -32.27 -27.88
CA GLY A 488 3.23 -31.89 -26.50
C GLY A 488 1.99 -31.56 -25.70
N LYS A 489 2.16 -30.74 -24.67
CA LYS A 489 1.07 -30.34 -23.76
C LYS A 489 0.97 -28.82 -23.73
N VAL A 490 -0.24 -28.30 -23.85
CA VAL A 490 -0.51 -26.86 -23.79
C VAL A 490 -1.48 -26.53 -22.66
N ALA A 491 -1.28 -25.37 -22.04
CA ALA A 491 -2.17 -24.82 -21.02
C ALA A 491 -2.77 -23.50 -21.52
N THR A 492 -4.09 -23.37 -21.43
CA THR A 492 -4.79 -22.11 -21.70
C THR A 492 -5.03 -21.37 -20.40
N VAL A 493 -4.63 -20.11 -20.30
CA VAL A 493 -4.76 -19.25 -19.11
C VAL A 493 -5.70 -18.07 -19.35
N LYS A 494 -6.33 -17.54 -18.29
CA LYS A 494 -7.40 -16.52 -18.34
C LYS A 494 -6.89 -15.08 -18.49
N ILE A 495 -5.89 -14.87 -19.33
CA ILE A 495 -5.37 -13.53 -19.59
C ILE A 495 -5.09 -13.34 -21.06
N GLY A 496 -5.54 -12.20 -21.60
CA GLY A 496 -5.29 -11.80 -22.98
C GLY A 496 -4.98 -10.32 -23.11
N PHE A 497 -4.96 -9.83 -24.35
CA PHE A 497 -4.58 -8.44 -24.62
C PHE A 497 -5.60 -7.42 -24.10
N ALA A 498 -6.87 -7.80 -23.90
CA ALA A 498 -7.86 -6.91 -23.28
C ALA A 498 -7.71 -6.81 -21.75
N ASP A 499 -6.93 -7.70 -21.13
CA ASP A 499 -6.49 -7.57 -19.72
C ASP A 499 -5.23 -6.72 -19.57
N GLY A 500 -4.55 -6.41 -20.68
CA GLY A 500 -3.26 -5.71 -20.69
C GLY A 500 -2.06 -6.58 -21.06
N TYR A 501 -2.23 -7.89 -21.31
CA TYR A 501 -1.13 -8.73 -21.74
C TYR A 501 -0.84 -8.55 -23.24
N ASN A 502 0.14 -7.70 -23.56
CA ASN A 502 0.39 -7.19 -24.90
C ASN A 502 0.53 -8.32 -25.94
N ARG A 503 -0.11 -8.14 -27.11
CA ARG A 503 -0.09 -9.11 -28.20
C ARG A 503 1.32 -9.42 -28.74
N GLY A 504 2.26 -8.48 -28.59
CA GLY A 504 3.68 -8.65 -28.92
C GLY A 504 4.39 -9.72 -28.08
N LEU A 505 3.85 -10.10 -26.92
CA LEU A 505 4.37 -11.18 -26.07
C LEU A 505 3.99 -12.58 -26.57
N GLY A 506 3.26 -12.70 -27.68
CA GLY A 506 2.92 -13.98 -28.28
C GLY A 506 4.11 -14.69 -28.93
N ASN A 507 3.86 -15.90 -29.41
CA ASN A 507 4.80 -16.70 -30.19
C ASN A 507 6.17 -16.94 -29.51
N GLY A 508 6.18 -17.13 -28.19
CA GLY A 508 7.36 -17.48 -27.42
C GLY A 508 8.22 -16.29 -26.99
N VAL A 509 7.80 -15.05 -27.32
CA VAL A 509 8.47 -13.84 -26.84
C VAL A 509 8.26 -13.69 -25.32
N GLY A 510 7.00 -13.73 -24.90
CA GLY A 510 6.62 -13.67 -23.49
C GLY A 510 6.73 -15.02 -22.80
N HIS A 511 6.97 -14.96 -21.49
CA HIS A 511 7.01 -16.12 -20.61
C HIS A 511 6.12 -15.87 -19.40
N MET A 512 5.58 -16.94 -18.81
CA MET A 512 4.86 -16.92 -17.54
C MET A 512 5.42 -18.01 -16.62
N MET A 513 5.25 -17.87 -15.32
CA MET A 513 5.72 -18.85 -14.34
C MET A 513 4.57 -19.78 -13.93
N ILE A 514 4.77 -21.08 -14.04
CA ILE A 514 3.86 -22.11 -13.53
C ILE A 514 4.65 -23.18 -12.80
N ALA A 515 4.23 -23.57 -11.59
CA ALA A 515 4.93 -24.55 -10.76
C ALA A 515 6.45 -24.27 -10.62
N ASN A 516 6.82 -23.00 -10.43
CA ASN A 516 8.20 -22.51 -10.37
C ASN A 516 9.05 -22.76 -11.62
N GLN A 517 8.42 -22.97 -12.78
CA GLN A 517 9.08 -23.03 -14.08
C GLN A 517 8.55 -21.97 -15.05
N LEU A 518 9.47 -21.27 -15.73
CA LEU A 518 9.12 -20.34 -16.79
C LEU A 518 8.73 -21.13 -18.04
N VAL A 519 7.54 -20.85 -18.55
CA VAL A 519 6.98 -21.46 -19.75
C VAL A 519 6.70 -20.40 -20.81
N PRO A 520 7.06 -20.64 -22.08
CA PRO A 520 6.86 -19.67 -23.14
C PRO A 520 5.39 -19.61 -23.59
N THR A 521 4.98 -18.46 -24.10
CA THR A 521 3.70 -18.34 -24.83
C THR A 521 3.75 -19.12 -26.14
N LEU A 522 2.61 -19.63 -26.60
CA LEU A 522 2.49 -20.40 -27.83
C LEU A 522 1.39 -19.81 -28.73
N GLY A 523 1.80 -19.36 -29.91
CA GLY A 523 0.90 -18.68 -30.86
C GLY A 523 0.58 -17.24 -30.45
N SER A 524 -0.37 -16.63 -31.17
CA SER A 524 -0.78 -15.25 -30.89
C SER A 524 -1.59 -15.15 -29.59
N ILE A 525 -1.36 -14.10 -28.81
CA ILE A 525 -2.20 -13.74 -27.66
C ILE A 525 -3.62 -13.43 -28.17
N CYS A 526 -4.62 -14.03 -27.52
CA CYS A 526 -6.04 -13.80 -27.83
C CYS A 526 -6.60 -12.68 -26.93
N MET A 527 -7.85 -12.27 -27.16
CA MET A 527 -8.45 -11.15 -26.43
C MET A 527 -8.49 -11.38 -24.93
N ASP A 528 -8.90 -12.57 -24.50
CA ASP A 528 -9.13 -12.90 -23.09
C ASP A 528 -8.31 -14.11 -22.60
N MET A 529 -7.53 -14.74 -23.50
CA MET A 529 -6.80 -15.97 -23.19
C MET A 529 -5.43 -16.03 -23.86
N THR A 530 -4.52 -16.72 -23.20
CA THR A 530 -3.17 -17.01 -23.68
C THR A 530 -2.92 -18.51 -23.60
N ILE A 531 -2.19 -19.05 -24.57
CA ILE A 531 -1.80 -20.46 -24.59
C ILE A 531 -0.32 -20.52 -24.27
N LEU A 532 0.06 -21.41 -23.36
CA LEU A 532 1.42 -21.66 -22.91
C LEU A 532 1.83 -23.07 -23.33
N ASP A 533 3.08 -23.23 -23.76
CA ASP A 533 3.68 -24.55 -23.94
C ASP A 533 4.16 -25.07 -22.58
N VAL A 534 3.49 -26.11 -22.08
CA VAL A 534 3.77 -26.75 -20.79
C VAL A 534 4.25 -28.19 -20.96
N THR A 535 4.84 -28.48 -22.12
CA THR A 535 5.36 -29.81 -22.45
C THR A 535 6.39 -30.24 -21.40
N GLY A 536 6.20 -31.43 -20.83
CA GLY A 536 7.06 -31.96 -19.76
C GLY A 536 6.62 -31.60 -18.33
N LEU A 537 5.56 -30.80 -18.16
CA LEU A 537 5.06 -30.39 -16.83
C LEU A 537 3.75 -31.10 -16.45
N ASP A 538 3.57 -31.36 -15.15
CA ASP A 538 2.29 -31.79 -14.56
C ASP A 538 1.45 -30.56 -14.19
N VAL A 539 0.80 -29.98 -15.20
CA VAL A 539 -0.08 -28.82 -15.07
C VAL A 539 -1.53 -29.26 -15.09
N LYS A 540 -2.37 -28.68 -14.22
CA LYS A 540 -3.80 -28.98 -14.08
C LYS A 540 -4.65 -27.70 -14.15
N PRO A 541 -5.90 -27.80 -14.61
CA PRO A 541 -6.84 -26.69 -14.48
C PRO A 541 -6.95 -26.21 -13.03
N GLY A 542 -6.88 -24.89 -12.84
CA GLY A 542 -6.88 -24.23 -11.54
C GLY A 542 -5.50 -23.93 -10.96
N ASP A 543 -4.41 -24.43 -11.56
CA ASP A 543 -3.05 -24.08 -11.13
C ASP A 543 -2.80 -22.58 -11.31
N GLU A 544 -2.11 -21.99 -10.34
CA GLU A 544 -1.70 -20.58 -10.35
C GLU A 544 -0.60 -20.35 -11.38
N VAL A 545 -0.71 -19.24 -12.08
CA VAL A 545 0.28 -18.77 -13.06
C VAL A 545 0.65 -17.34 -12.74
N VAL A 546 1.93 -17.07 -12.50
CA VAL A 546 2.44 -15.70 -12.34
C VAL A 546 2.78 -15.15 -13.72
N VAL A 547 2.08 -14.09 -14.11
CA VAL A 547 2.29 -13.40 -15.39
C VAL A 547 3.48 -12.47 -15.29
N PHE A 548 3.58 -11.71 -14.19
CA PHE A 548 4.76 -10.95 -13.79
C PHE A 548 4.73 -10.68 -12.28
N GLY A 549 5.90 -10.45 -11.69
CA GLY A 549 6.09 -10.15 -10.27
C GLY A 549 7.59 -10.17 -9.94
N GLU A 550 7.99 -10.90 -8.91
CA GLU A 550 9.41 -11.18 -8.65
C GLU A 550 10.07 -11.95 -9.81
N ASN A 551 9.34 -12.88 -10.41
CA ASN A 551 9.78 -13.66 -11.58
C ASN A 551 8.56 -14.20 -12.36
N PRO A 552 8.38 -13.86 -13.66
CA PRO A 552 9.22 -12.96 -14.46
C PRO A 552 9.07 -11.48 -14.04
N LYS A 553 10.12 -10.68 -14.21
CA LYS A 553 10.09 -9.25 -13.81
C LYS A 553 9.38 -8.42 -14.86
N ILE A 554 8.73 -7.34 -14.43
CA ILE A 554 8.11 -6.36 -15.34
C ILE A 554 9.14 -5.76 -16.31
N ALA A 555 10.39 -5.56 -15.85
CA ALA A 555 11.47 -5.07 -16.68
C ALA A 555 11.80 -6.01 -17.86
N ASP A 556 11.68 -7.33 -17.65
CA ASP A 556 11.91 -8.32 -18.71
C ASP A 556 10.85 -8.22 -19.80
N LEU A 557 9.58 -8.08 -19.40
CA LEU A 557 8.45 -7.88 -20.32
C LEU A 557 8.59 -6.56 -21.09
N ALA A 558 8.99 -5.49 -20.41
CA ALA A 558 9.20 -4.18 -21.02
C ALA A 558 10.31 -4.24 -22.09
N ALA A 559 11.44 -4.90 -21.79
CA ALA A 559 12.52 -5.12 -22.73
C ALA A 559 12.09 -5.96 -23.94
N GLN A 560 11.33 -7.04 -23.72
CA GLN A 560 10.78 -7.88 -24.79
C GLN A 560 9.85 -7.11 -25.74
N LEU A 561 9.19 -6.06 -25.25
CA LEU A 561 8.27 -5.21 -26.00
C LEU A 561 8.91 -3.91 -26.52
N ASN A 562 10.20 -3.68 -26.25
CA ASN A 562 10.89 -2.40 -26.52
C ASN A 562 10.15 -1.19 -25.91
N THR A 563 9.76 -1.31 -24.65
CA THR A 563 9.08 -0.25 -23.89
C THR A 563 9.63 -0.13 -22.45
N ILE A 564 8.95 0.64 -21.60
CA ILE A 564 9.27 0.91 -20.20
C ILE A 564 8.29 0.24 -19.24
N THR A 565 8.74 -0.02 -18.01
CA THR A 565 7.95 -0.69 -16.96
C THR A 565 6.62 0.02 -16.66
N TYR A 566 6.61 1.35 -16.76
CA TYR A 566 5.40 2.17 -16.62
C TYR A 566 4.28 1.76 -17.57
N GLU A 567 4.60 1.48 -18.83
CA GLU A 567 3.59 1.11 -19.84
C GLU A 567 2.99 -0.26 -19.52
N ILE A 568 3.80 -1.22 -19.06
CA ILE A 568 3.31 -2.56 -18.68
C ILE A 568 2.31 -2.46 -17.52
N LEU A 569 2.63 -1.66 -16.49
CA LEU A 569 1.77 -1.49 -15.31
C LEU A 569 0.47 -0.76 -15.64
N THR A 570 0.56 0.36 -16.36
CA THR A 570 -0.61 1.19 -16.69
C THR A 570 -1.55 0.53 -17.69
N ASN A 571 -1.06 -0.41 -18.51
CA ASN A 571 -1.89 -1.17 -19.44
C ASN A 571 -2.69 -2.32 -18.79
N VAL A 572 -2.46 -2.64 -17.51
CA VAL A 572 -3.30 -3.63 -16.82
C VAL A 572 -4.73 -3.08 -16.71
N SER A 573 -5.64 -3.68 -17.46
CA SER A 573 -7.02 -3.21 -17.61
C SER A 573 -7.76 -3.14 -16.27
N GLN A 574 -8.62 -2.15 -16.07
CA GLN A 574 -9.47 -2.02 -14.87
C GLN A 574 -10.37 -3.24 -14.62
N ARG A 575 -10.62 -4.09 -15.62
CA ARG A 575 -11.36 -5.35 -15.47
C ARG A 575 -10.61 -6.40 -14.63
N VAL A 576 -9.28 -6.30 -14.57
CA VAL A 576 -8.45 -7.15 -13.70
C VAL A 576 -8.69 -6.73 -12.26
N LYS A 577 -9.05 -7.67 -11.38
CA LYS A 577 -9.33 -7.35 -9.99
C LYS A 577 -8.03 -6.99 -9.26
N ARG A 578 -8.01 -5.86 -8.56
CA ARG A 578 -6.92 -5.48 -7.64
C ARG A 578 -7.17 -6.12 -6.28
N VAL A 579 -6.14 -6.69 -5.67
CA VAL A 579 -6.18 -7.29 -4.34
C VAL A 579 -5.05 -6.72 -3.52
N TYR A 580 -5.37 -5.97 -2.47
CA TYR A 580 -4.40 -5.39 -1.57
C TYR A 580 -4.20 -6.30 -0.35
N PHE A 581 -2.96 -6.51 0.06
CA PHE A 581 -2.65 -7.33 1.22
C PHE A 581 -1.43 -6.82 1.98
N TYR A 582 -1.35 -7.21 3.26
CA TYR A 582 -0.17 -7.10 4.10
C TYR A 582 0.40 -8.50 4.29
N GLU A 583 1.72 -8.63 4.21
CA GLU A 583 2.47 -9.88 4.40
C GLU A 583 3.06 -10.05 5.81
#